data_AF-A0AAV2LNG0-F1
#
_entry.id   AF-A0AAV2LNG0-F1
#
_cell.length_a   1.000
_cell.length_b   1.000
_cell.length_c   1.000
_cell.angle_alpha   90.00
_cell.angle_beta   90.00
_cell.angle_gamma   90.00
#
_symmetry.space_group_name_H-M   'P 1'
#
loop_
_entity.id
_entity.type
_entity.pdbx_description
1 polymer ?
#
loop_
_entity_poly.entity_id
_entity_poly.type
_entity_poly.pdbx_seq_one_letter_code
_entity_poly.pdbx_strand_id
1 'polypeptide(L)'
;MSKQVRTLLQARDAAIRSGDRALYSAAQADLEKEIKRAKKDHKRTESHMSSNNHREMWRSIQNITNYRGCSATATGQSATLAEELNCFFARFDTALSAPGLTSPSMGRCATPALLPPLHRSDTPPLTVQEHEVRRVLLAVNPRKATGPDGVPGKVLKASDF
;
A
#
# COMPACT_ATOMS: atom_id res chain seq x y z
N MET A 1 -2.57 23.41 -11.12
CA MET A 1 -2.33 24.86 -11.23
C MET A 1 -1.78 25.39 -9.90
N SER A 2 -0.53 25.87 -9.86
CA SER A 2 0.10 26.36 -8.62
C SER A 2 -0.58 27.64 -8.12
N LYS A 3 -0.44 27.95 -6.82
CA LYS A 3 -0.98 29.21 -6.24
C LYS A 3 -0.31 30.44 -6.89
N GLN A 4 1.00 30.38 -7.07
CA GLN A 4 1.81 31.43 -7.71
C GLN A 4 1.31 31.78 -9.12
N VAL A 5 1.07 30.77 -9.97
CA VAL A 5 0.60 30.99 -11.34
C VAL A 5 -0.79 31.62 -11.36
N ARG A 6 -1.67 31.27 -10.41
CA ARG A 6 -2.98 31.91 -10.26
C ARG A 6 -2.85 33.38 -9.87
N THR A 7 -1.98 33.71 -8.92
CA THR A 7 -1.72 35.11 -8.53
C THR A 7 -1.17 35.93 -9.70
N LEU A 8 -0.27 35.37 -10.50
CA LEU A 8 0.29 36.05 -11.68
C LEU A 8 -0.74 36.24 -12.79
N LEU A 9 -1.67 35.29 -12.98
CA LEU A 9 -2.81 35.48 -13.89
C LEU A 9 -3.69 36.65 -13.43
N GLN A 10 -4.00 36.73 -12.14
CA GLN A 10 -4.77 37.86 -11.57
C GLN A 10 -4.04 39.20 -11.74
N ALA A 11 -2.73 39.23 -11.51
CA ALA A 11 -1.90 40.43 -11.70
C ALA A 11 -1.88 40.89 -13.16
N ARG A 12 -1.74 39.94 -14.11
CA ARG A 12 -1.85 40.23 -15.54
C ARG A 12 -3.22 40.79 -15.90
N ASP A 13 -4.30 40.18 -15.41
CA ASP A 13 -5.67 40.61 -15.70
C ASP A 13 -5.99 41.98 -15.05
N ALA A 14 -5.34 42.31 -13.92
CA ALA A 14 -5.37 43.65 -13.35
C ALA A 14 -4.61 44.67 -14.22
N ALA A 15 -3.43 44.31 -14.73
CA ALA A 15 -2.66 45.17 -15.62
C ALA A 15 -3.43 45.47 -16.92
N ILE A 16 -4.11 44.47 -17.51
CA ILE A 16 -5.00 44.65 -18.68
C ILE A 16 -6.09 45.68 -18.36
N ARG A 17 -6.77 45.56 -17.21
CA ARG A 17 -7.81 46.51 -16.79
C ARG A 17 -7.29 47.92 -16.55
N SER A 18 -6.05 48.06 -16.07
CA SER A 18 -5.42 49.36 -15.84
C SER A 18 -4.96 50.06 -17.14
N GLY A 19 -4.81 49.32 -18.25
CA GLY A 19 -4.30 49.85 -19.51
C GLY A 19 -2.79 50.13 -19.54
N ASP A 20 -2.07 49.89 -18.43
CA ASP A 20 -0.62 50.10 -18.36
C ASP A 20 0.14 48.98 -19.10
N ARG A 21 0.77 49.36 -20.22
CA ARG A 21 1.51 48.45 -21.08
C ARG A 21 2.78 47.90 -20.44
N ALA A 22 3.47 48.70 -19.62
CA ALA A 22 4.72 48.29 -18.98
C ALA A 22 4.43 47.27 -17.87
N LEU A 23 3.40 47.54 -17.06
CA LEU A 23 2.93 46.60 -16.04
C LEU A 23 2.44 45.29 -16.66
N TYR A 24 1.71 45.36 -17.78
CA TYR A 24 1.29 44.15 -18.50
C TYR A 24 2.47 43.32 -18.98
N SER A 25 3.47 43.94 -19.62
CA SER A 25 4.65 43.23 -20.13
C SER A 25 5.44 42.56 -19.00
N ALA A 26 5.58 43.23 -17.85
CA ALA A 26 6.25 42.67 -16.68
C ALA A 26 5.49 41.47 -16.11
N ALA A 27 4.17 41.63 -15.90
CA ALA A 27 3.31 40.56 -15.41
C ALA A 27 3.29 39.34 -16.36
N GLN A 28 3.31 39.56 -17.67
CA GLN A 28 3.39 38.49 -18.66
C GLN A 28 4.74 37.75 -18.58
N ALA A 29 5.86 38.47 -18.51
CA ALA A 29 7.18 37.86 -18.39
C ALA A 29 7.30 37.00 -17.12
N ASP A 30 6.75 37.47 -15.99
CA ASP A 30 6.78 36.73 -14.74
C ASP A 30 5.86 35.51 -14.76
N LEU A 31 4.67 35.63 -15.38
CA LEU A 31 3.78 34.50 -15.62
C LEU A 31 4.47 33.41 -16.46
N GLU A 32 5.16 33.77 -17.54
CA GLU A 32 5.88 32.82 -18.37
C GLU A 32 7.02 32.12 -17.61
N LYS A 33 7.79 32.88 -16.81
CA LYS A 33 8.85 32.31 -15.95
C LYS A 33 8.27 31.31 -14.96
N GLU A 34 7.18 31.65 -14.29
CA GLU A 34 6.56 30.75 -13.31
C GLU A 34 5.90 29.54 -13.95
N ILE A 35 5.30 29.67 -15.14
CA ILE A 35 4.82 28.50 -15.90
C ILE A 35 5.98 27.57 -16.25
N LYS A 36 7.10 28.11 -16.73
CA LYS A 36 8.30 27.31 -17.04
C LYS A 36 8.85 26.62 -15.79
N ARG A 37 8.92 27.33 -14.67
CA ARG A 37 9.36 26.79 -13.37
C ARG A 37 8.42 25.67 -12.89
N ALA A 38 7.13 25.91 -12.85
CA ALA A 38 6.13 24.94 -12.42
C ALA A 38 6.15 23.67 -13.29
N LYS A 39 6.32 23.79 -14.61
CA LYS A 39 6.50 22.64 -15.52
C LYS A 39 7.77 21.86 -15.22
N LYS A 40 8.88 22.55 -14.96
CA LYS A 40 10.17 21.91 -14.58
C LYS A 40 10.05 21.15 -13.27
N ASP A 41 9.40 21.73 -12.27
CA ASP A 41 9.20 21.10 -10.96
C ASP A 41 8.32 19.85 -11.06
N HIS A 42 7.28 19.91 -11.89
CA HIS A 42 6.46 18.72 -12.16
C HIS A 42 7.27 17.64 -12.88
N LYS A 43 8.03 17.98 -13.92
CA LYS A 43 8.91 17.02 -14.62
C LYS A 43 9.95 16.38 -13.68
N ARG A 44 10.46 17.13 -12.71
CA ARG A 44 11.35 16.59 -11.66
C ARG A 44 10.62 15.57 -10.77
N THR A 45 9.39 15.87 -10.38
CA THR A 45 8.54 14.99 -9.57
C THR A 45 8.28 13.66 -10.28
N GLU A 46 7.99 13.71 -11.58
CA GLU A 46 7.86 12.53 -12.45
C GLU A 46 9.17 11.73 -12.53
N SER A 47 10.30 12.42 -12.73
CA SER A 47 11.62 11.77 -12.77
C SER A 47 11.95 11.02 -11.49
N HIS A 48 11.52 11.53 -10.32
CA HIS A 48 11.69 10.84 -9.05
C HIS A 48 10.87 9.54 -8.99
N MET A 49 9.73 9.46 -9.67
CA MET A 49 8.90 8.23 -9.73
C MET A 49 9.51 7.16 -10.62
N SER A 50 10.21 7.54 -11.70
CA SER A 50 10.91 6.58 -12.57
C SER A 50 12.31 6.21 -12.06
N SER A 51 12.80 6.87 -11.01
CA SER A 51 14.13 6.61 -10.45
C SER A 51 14.15 5.35 -9.57
N ASN A 52 15.29 4.65 -9.51
CA ASN A 52 15.52 3.53 -8.58
C ASN A 52 15.72 3.99 -7.12
N ASN A 53 15.49 5.27 -6.82
CA ASN A 53 15.68 5.83 -5.49
C ASN A 53 14.34 5.93 -4.76
N HIS A 54 14.02 4.90 -3.95
CA HIS A 54 12.77 4.85 -3.19
C HIS A 54 12.53 6.08 -2.29
N ARG A 55 13.59 6.73 -1.79
CA ARG A 55 13.43 7.94 -0.96
C ARG A 55 12.90 9.10 -1.78
N GLU A 56 13.38 9.28 -3.00
CA GLU A 56 12.91 10.34 -3.90
C GLU A 56 11.51 10.05 -4.42
N MET A 57 11.21 8.80 -4.76
CA MET A 57 9.86 8.36 -5.09
C MET A 57 8.89 8.66 -3.95
N TRP A 58 9.23 8.32 -2.69
CA TRP A 58 8.39 8.63 -1.54
C TRP A 58 8.20 10.14 -1.34
N ARG A 59 9.26 10.95 -1.50
CA ARG A 59 9.11 12.42 -1.45
C ARG A 59 8.17 12.93 -2.56
N SER A 60 8.23 12.34 -3.75
CA SER A 60 7.33 12.68 -4.86
C SER A 60 5.87 12.39 -4.51
N ILE A 61 5.59 11.20 -3.97
CA ILE A 61 4.26 10.79 -3.48
C ILE A 61 3.77 11.76 -2.41
N GLN A 62 4.60 12.10 -1.42
CA GLN A 62 4.26 13.05 -0.37
C GLN A 62 3.96 14.46 -0.91
N ASN A 63 4.66 14.88 -1.96
CA ASN A 63 4.44 16.18 -2.58
C ASN A 63 3.11 16.23 -3.37
N ILE A 64 2.79 15.17 -4.12
CA ILE A 64 1.55 15.06 -4.90
C ILE A 64 0.33 14.97 -3.96
N THR A 65 0.42 14.16 -2.92
CA THR A 65 -0.67 13.94 -1.96
C THR A 65 -0.80 15.05 -0.92
N ASN A 66 0.13 16.00 -0.88
CA ASN A 66 0.31 16.95 0.22
C ASN A 66 0.43 16.27 1.60
N TYR A 67 0.86 15.01 1.64
CA TYR A 67 1.09 14.30 2.89
C TYR A 67 2.30 14.91 3.61
N ARG A 68 2.11 15.29 4.88
CA ARG A 68 3.15 15.88 5.74
C ARG A 68 3.48 15.01 6.95
N GLY A 69 3.19 13.71 6.83
CA GLY A 69 3.23 12.79 7.96
C GLY A 69 1.89 12.79 8.70
N CYS A 70 1.60 11.67 9.35
CA CYS A 70 0.56 11.62 10.36
C CYS A 70 1.21 12.08 11.68
N SER A 71 0.84 13.25 12.18
CA SER A 71 1.10 13.63 13.59
C SER A 71 0.11 12.93 14.53
N ALA A 72 -0.39 11.75 14.16
CA ALA A 72 -0.84 10.81 15.16
C ALA A 72 0.42 10.45 15.94
N THR A 73 0.70 11.21 16.99
CA THR A 73 1.53 10.71 18.05
C THR A 73 0.96 9.35 18.39
N ALA A 74 1.80 8.33 18.48
CA ALA A 74 1.42 7.06 19.08
C ALA A 74 1.16 7.25 20.60
N THR A 75 0.55 8.37 20.98
CA THR A 75 0.07 8.68 22.32
C THR A 75 -1.19 7.85 22.51
N GLY A 76 -1.02 6.63 22.99
CA GLY A 76 -2.14 5.80 23.43
C GLY A 76 -2.26 4.44 22.76
N GLN A 77 -1.29 3.99 21.95
CA GLN A 77 -1.20 2.56 21.64
C GLN A 77 -0.57 1.87 22.86
N SER A 78 -1.43 1.61 23.86
CA SER A 78 -1.09 0.82 25.04
C SER A 78 -0.58 -0.55 24.61
N ALA A 79 0.41 -1.10 25.32
CA ALA A 79 0.89 -2.47 25.10
C ALA A 79 -0.27 -3.48 25.07
N THR A 80 -1.33 -3.20 25.84
CA THR A 80 -2.56 -4.00 25.88
C THR A 80 -3.29 -4.09 24.55
N LEU A 81 -3.29 -3.02 23.73
CA LEU A 81 -3.92 -3.03 22.41
C LEU A 81 -3.14 -3.91 21.43
N ALA A 82 -1.80 -3.87 21.51
CA ALA A 82 -0.97 -4.73 20.69
C ALA A 82 -1.17 -6.22 21.06
N GLU A 83 -1.28 -6.52 22.35
CA GLU A 83 -1.61 -7.85 22.86
C GLU A 83 -2.99 -8.32 22.40
N GLU A 84 -4.02 -7.46 22.44
CA GLU A 84 -5.37 -7.78 21.95
C GLU A 84 -5.37 -8.12 20.46
N LEU A 85 -4.68 -7.31 19.64
CA LEU A 85 -4.55 -7.55 18.20
C LEU A 85 -3.78 -8.85 17.92
N ASN A 86 -2.70 -9.11 18.65
CA ASN A 86 -1.96 -10.36 18.51
C ASN A 86 -2.83 -11.57 18.86
N CYS A 87 -3.58 -11.56 19.97
CA CYS A 87 -4.53 -12.64 20.30
C CYS A 87 -5.65 -12.74 19.21
N PHE A 88 -6.12 -11.61 18.66
CA PHE A 88 -7.17 -11.58 17.62
C PHE A 88 -6.72 -12.20 16.29
N PHE A 89 -5.48 -11.99 15.84
CA PHE A 89 -4.99 -12.55 14.58
C PHE A 89 -4.42 -13.97 14.75
N ALA A 90 -3.79 -14.29 15.89
CA ALA A 90 -3.23 -15.62 16.14
C ALA A 90 -4.28 -16.71 16.37
N ARG A 91 -5.55 -16.37 16.62
CA ARG A 91 -6.62 -17.37 16.84
C ARG A 91 -6.88 -18.28 15.63
N PHE A 92 -6.53 -17.81 14.43
CA PHE A 92 -6.67 -18.61 13.22
C PHE A 92 -5.60 -19.72 13.13
N ASP A 93 -4.42 -19.48 13.72
CA ASP A 93 -3.34 -20.48 13.77
C ASP A 93 -3.61 -21.54 14.85
N THR A 94 -4.27 -21.17 15.96
CA THR A 94 -4.60 -22.08 17.07
C THR A 94 -5.75 -23.02 16.73
N ALA A 95 -6.72 -22.58 15.93
CA ALA A 95 -7.84 -23.41 15.48
C ALA A 95 -7.41 -24.56 14.55
N LEU A 96 -6.23 -24.49 13.95
CA LEU A 96 -5.70 -25.53 13.08
C LEU A 96 -5.00 -26.68 13.83
N SER A 97 -4.77 -26.54 15.15
CA SER A 97 -4.02 -27.51 15.97
C SER A 97 -4.86 -28.43 16.86
N ALA A 98 -6.20 -28.36 16.81
CA ALA A 98 -7.05 -29.22 17.62
C ALA A 98 -7.81 -30.24 16.76
N PRO A 99 -7.45 -31.54 16.78
CA PRO A 99 -8.35 -32.58 16.32
C PRO A 99 -9.40 -32.85 17.40
N GLY A 100 -10.57 -32.25 17.24
CA GLY A 100 -11.81 -32.72 17.85
C GLY A 100 -12.17 -32.15 19.23
N LEU A 101 -13.44 -31.76 19.31
CA LEU A 101 -14.31 -31.55 20.49
C LEU A 101 -14.40 -30.12 21.08
N THR A 102 -15.56 -29.52 20.76
CA THR A 102 -16.46 -28.74 21.65
C THR A 102 -15.99 -27.39 22.23
N SER A 103 -16.46 -26.31 21.58
CA SER A 103 -17.12 -25.08 22.13
C SER A 103 -16.44 -24.21 23.23
N PRO A 104 -16.89 -22.94 23.40
CA PRO A 104 -16.01 -21.81 23.66
C PRO A 104 -15.74 -21.58 25.14
N SER A 105 -14.48 -21.32 25.50
CA SER A 105 -14.15 -20.69 26.78
C SER A 105 -13.44 -19.36 26.52
N MET A 106 -14.22 -18.30 26.70
CA MET A 106 -13.75 -16.95 26.94
C MET A 106 -12.93 -16.97 28.24
N GLY A 107 -11.61 -16.90 28.14
CA GLY A 107 -10.75 -17.04 29.31
C GLY A 107 -9.31 -16.68 29.06
N ARG A 108 -9.01 -15.38 29.19
CA ARG A 108 -7.71 -14.79 29.59
C ARG A 108 -6.47 -15.33 28.85
N CYS A 109 -5.89 -14.53 27.95
CA CYS A 109 -4.50 -14.66 27.51
C CYS A 109 -3.59 -14.49 28.75
N ALA A 110 -3.40 -15.54 29.55
CA ALA A 110 -2.35 -15.60 30.55
C ALA A 110 -1.04 -15.75 29.80
N THR A 111 -0.19 -14.73 29.86
CA THR A 111 1.20 -14.79 29.40
C THR A 111 1.91 -16.01 30.01
N PRO A 112 2.41 -16.97 29.22
CA PRO A 112 3.56 -17.73 29.61
C PRO A 112 4.78 -17.03 29.00
N ALA A 113 5.57 -16.40 29.87
CA ALA A 113 6.97 -16.17 29.57
C ALA A 113 7.64 -17.55 29.42
N LEU A 114 7.61 -18.12 28.22
CA LEU A 114 8.57 -19.08 27.71
C LEU A 114 8.22 -19.33 26.24
N LEU A 115 9.21 -19.21 25.36
CA LEU A 115 9.16 -19.75 24.01
C LEU A 115 8.63 -21.20 24.09
N PRO A 116 7.55 -21.58 23.39
CA PRO A 116 7.21 -22.98 23.27
C PRO A 116 8.32 -23.67 22.48
N PRO A 117 8.78 -24.87 22.88
CA PRO A 117 9.54 -25.72 21.99
C PRO A 117 8.78 -25.81 20.67
N LEU A 118 9.46 -25.58 19.55
CA LEU A 118 8.93 -25.81 18.21
C LEU A 118 8.12 -27.12 18.26
N HIS A 119 6.82 -27.04 18.01
CA HIS A 119 5.96 -28.18 17.82
C HIS A 119 6.57 -28.99 16.67
N ARG A 120 7.33 -30.03 17.03
CA ARG A 120 7.79 -31.06 16.12
C ARG A 120 6.55 -31.82 15.73
N SER A 121 5.94 -31.41 14.63
CA SER A 121 4.99 -32.23 13.92
C SER A 121 5.72 -33.55 13.61
N ASP A 122 5.30 -34.66 14.24
CA ASP A 122 5.69 -36.01 13.82
C ASP A 122 4.98 -36.37 12.50
N THR A 123 4.92 -35.42 11.57
CA THR A 123 4.68 -35.70 10.16
C THR A 123 6.04 -36.09 9.59
N PRO A 124 6.19 -37.30 9.00
CA PRO A 124 7.42 -37.61 8.29
C PRO A 124 7.66 -36.48 7.27
N PRO A 125 8.89 -35.96 7.17
CA PRO A 125 9.18 -34.87 6.26
C PRO A 125 8.70 -35.29 4.87
N LEU A 126 7.83 -34.47 4.27
CA LEU A 126 7.33 -34.71 2.93
C LEU A 126 8.53 -34.62 1.96
N THR A 127 9.15 -35.76 1.69
CA THR A 127 10.20 -35.86 0.68
C THR A 127 9.55 -35.81 -0.68
N VAL A 128 9.48 -34.62 -1.26
CA VAL A 128 9.05 -34.42 -2.64
C VAL A 128 10.28 -34.50 -3.54
N GLN A 129 10.25 -35.39 -4.52
CA GLN A 129 11.32 -35.48 -5.51
C GLN A 129 11.07 -34.48 -6.66
N GLU A 130 12.14 -33.90 -7.23
CA GLU A 130 12.00 -32.89 -8.30
C GLU A 130 11.18 -33.41 -9.50
N HIS A 131 11.35 -34.68 -9.85
CA HIS A 131 10.63 -35.29 -10.96
C HIS A 131 9.12 -35.42 -10.69
N GLU A 132 8.68 -35.50 -9.43
CA GLU A 132 7.26 -35.47 -9.07
C GLU A 132 6.68 -34.08 -9.28
N VAL A 133 7.38 -33.05 -8.83
CA VAL A 133 6.97 -31.64 -9.03
C VAL A 133 6.85 -31.31 -10.51
N ARG A 134 7.88 -31.66 -11.30
CA ARG A 134 7.89 -31.43 -12.76
C ARG A 134 6.72 -32.13 -13.44
N ARG A 135 6.43 -33.38 -13.07
CA ARG A 135 5.31 -34.16 -13.63
C ARG A 135 3.96 -33.51 -13.34
N VAL A 136 3.75 -33.07 -12.10
CA VAL A 136 2.52 -32.40 -11.68
C VAL A 136 2.36 -31.07 -12.40
N LEU A 137 3.39 -30.23 -12.45
CA LEU A 137 3.34 -28.93 -13.12
C LEU A 137 3.10 -29.06 -14.64
N LEU A 138 3.66 -30.09 -15.29
CA LEU A 138 3.40 -30.37 -16.71
C LEU A 138 1.96 -30.86 -16.95
N ALA A 139 1.35 -31.56 -15.99
CA ALA A 139 -0.03 -32.03 -16.08
C ALA A 139 -1.06 -30.91 -15.83
N VAL A 140 -0.66 -29.80 -15.20
CA VAL A 140 -1.53 -28.65 -14.96
C VAL A 140 -1.75 -27.88 -16.25
N ASN A 141 -3.02 -27.69 -16.61
CA ASN A 141 -3.38 -26.79 -17.71
C ASN A 141 -3.46 -25.35 -17.17
N PRO A 142 -2.55 -24.43 -17.55
CA PRO A 142 -2.52 -23.08 -16.99
C PRO A 142 -3.78 -22.27 -17.30
N ARG A 143 -4.51 -22.60 -18.38
CA ARG A 143 -5.79 -21.94 -18.74
C ARG A 143 -6.97 -22.42 -17.89
N LYS A 144 -6.78 -23.47 -17.09
CA LYS A 144 -7.78 -24.06 -16.19
C LYS A 144 -7.20 -24.30 -14.80
N ALA A 145 -6.09 -23.64 -14.47
CA ALA A 145 -5.45 -23.78 -13.19
C ALA A 145 -6.41 -23.24 -12.14
N THR A 146 -6.85 -24.16 -11.30
CA THR A 146 -7.61 -23.86 -10.12
C THR A 146 -6.78 -22.99 -9.17
N GLY A 147 -7.43 -22.08 -8.44
CA GLY A 147 -6.76 -21.25 -7.44
C GLY A 147 -6.07 -22.09 -6.35
N PRO A 148 -5.31 -21.45 -5.45
CA PRO A 148 -4.66 -22.15 -4.33
C PRO A 148 -5.66 -22.87 -3.40
N ASP A 149 -6.95 -22.54 -3.53
CA ASP A 149 -8.10 -23.09 -2.83
C ASP A 149 -8.66 -24.39 -3.44
N GLY A 150 -8.18 -24.84 -4.60
CA GLY A 150 -8.70 -26.08 -5.20
C GLY A 150 -10.10 -25.93 -5.84
N VAL A 151 -10.63 -24.70 -5.98
CA VAL A 151 -11.94 -24.43 -6.58
C VAL A 151 -11.88 -24.21 -8.11
N PRO A 152 -12.41 -25.13 -8.94
CA PRO A 152 -12.39 -24.95 -10.39
C PRO A 152 -13.29 -23.78 -10.80
N GLY A 153 -12.82 -22.91 -11.70
CA GLY A 153 -13.53 -21.69 -12.10
C GLY A 153 -14.95 -21.88 -12.66
N LYS A 154 -15.35 -23.11 -13.01
CA LYS A 154 -16.75 -23.46 -13.34
C LYS A 154 -17.71 -23.25 -12.17
N VAL A 155 -17.25 -23.41 -10.93
CA VAL A 155 -18.05 -23.26 -9.71
C VAL A 155 -18.35 -21.79 -9.42
N LEU A 156 -17.48 -20.88 -9.86
CA LEU A 156 -17.63 -19.42 -9.69
C LEU A 156 -18.62 -18.78 -10.68
N LYS A 157 -19.11 -19.52 -11.68
CA LYS A 157 -20.01 -18.98 -12.72
C LYS A 157 -21.49 -18.89 -12.27
N ALA A 158 -21.80 -19.22 -11.02
CA ALA A 158 -23.16 -19.18 -10.47
C ALA A 158 -23.48 -17.89 -9.69
N SER A 159 -22.65 -16.85 -9.80
CA SER A 159 -22.80 -15.60 -9.05
C SER A 159 -22.86 -14.38 -9.96
N ASP A 160 -23.76 -14.41 -10.94
CA ASP A 160 -24.27 -13.19 -11.57
C ASP A 160 -25.62 -12.86 -10.89
N PHE A 161 -25.58 -11.97 -9.89
CA PHE A 161 -26.72 -11.22 -9.35
C PHE A 161 -26.28 -9.77 -9.15
#